data_AF-A0A0K8RJM6-F1
#
_entry.id   AF-A0A0K8RJM6-F1
#
_cell.length_a   1.000
_cell.length_b   1.000
_cell.length_c   1.000
_cell.angle_alpha   90.00
_cell.angle_beta   90.00
_cell.angle_gamma   90.00
#
_symmetry.space_group_name_H-M   'P 1'
#
loop_
_entity.id
_entity.type
_entity.pdbx_description
1 polymer ?
#
loop_
_entity_poly.entity_id
_entity_poly.type
_entity_poly.pdbx_seq_one_letter_code
_entity_poly.pdbx_strand_id
1 'polypeptide(L)'
;MKLAAGVIMVALLLLILEEGISSKFIASGDKFPHMQLRAAKRLRSQLNKSCGYSRGFSFVEIDFSSCRYKCRRIGANQVTYIGPLDEGTSCGSQGQKCQRGQCVAEE
;
A
#
# COMPACT_ATOMS: atom_id res chain seq x y z
N MET A 1 -46.23 -17.98 9.29
CA MET A 1 -45.05 -17.94 8.39
C MET A 1 -44.55 -16.51 8.29
N LYS A 2 -43.63 -16.09 9.17
CA LYS A 2 -42.97 -14.79 9.14
C LYS A 2 -41.66 -14.97 9.87
N LEU A 3 -40.56 -15.17 9.15
CA LEU A 3 -39.16 -15.14 9.64
C LEU A 3 -38.29 -15.55 8.44
N ALA A 4 -38.06 -14.63 7.50
CA ALA A 4 -37.09 -14.86 6.41
C ALA A 4 -36.49 -13.55 5.89
N ALA A 5 -37.23 -12.43 5.96
CA ALA A 5 -36.77 -11.14 5.46
C ALA A 5 -35.63 -10.50 6.28
N GLY A 6 -35.49 -10.84 7.57
CA GLY A 6 -34.46 -10.26 8.44
C GLY A 6 -33.05 -10.84 8.24
N VAL A 7 -32.96 -12.11 7.84
CA VAL A 7 -31.66 -12.82 7.74
C VAL A 7 -30.90 -12.39 6.48
N ILE A 8 -31.61 -12.07 5.40
CA ILE A 8 -31.01 -11.66 4.12
C ILE A 8 -30.35 -10.28 4.23
N MET A 9 -30.96 -9.34 4.98
CA MET A 9 -30.40 -7.99 5.15
C MET A 9 -29.11 -7.97 5.98
N VAL A 10 -28.99 -8.84 6.99
CA VAL A 10 -27.76 -8.94 7.79
C VAL A 10 -26.62 -9.55 6.99
N ALA A 11 -26.90 -10.55 6.14
CA ALA A 11 -25.90 -11.11 5.23
C ALA A 11 -25.40 -10.07 4.21
N LEU A 12 -26.30 -9.22 3.68
CA LEU A 12 -25.91 -8.13 2.79
C LEU A 12 -25.06 -7.04 3.48
N LEU A 13 -25.38 -6.69 4.74
CA LEU A 13 -24.59 -5.73 5.52
C LEU A 13 -23.20 -6.26 5.86
N LEU A 14 -23.06 -7.57 6.13
CA LEU A 14 -21.76 -8.19 6.38
C LEU A 14 -20.87 -8.22 5.13
N LEU A 15 -21.45 -8.40 3.94
CA LEU A 15 -20.71 -8.32 2.67
C LEU A 15 -20.18 -6.92 2.37
N ILE A 16 -20.85 -5.86 2.85
CA ILE A 16 -20.42 -4.47 2.64
C ILE A 16 -19.34 -4.06 3.67
N LEU A 17 -19.27 -4.72 4.84
CA LEU A 17 -18.22 -4.45 5.84
C LEU A 17 -16.85 -5.07 5.51
N GLU A 18 -16.77 -6.07 4.63
CA GLU A 18 -15.47 -6.63 4.20
C GLU A 18 -14.72 -5.72 3.20
N GLU A 19 -15.37 -4.72 2.61
CA GLU A 19 -14.71 -3.74 1.73
C GLU A 19 -14.20 -2.50 2.48
N GLY A 20 -14.33 -2.47 3.81
CA GLY A 20 -14.05 -1.33 4.68
C GLY A 20 -12.62 -1.22 5.23
N ILE A 21 -11.70 -2.09 4.82
CA ILE A 21 -10.26 -1.92 5.09
C ILE A 21 -9.56 -1.77 3.75
N SER A 22 -10.00 -0.76 2.97
CA SER A 22 -9.18 -0.20 1.90
C SER A 22 -7.92 0.34 2.56
N SER A 23 -6.95 -0.55 2.69
CA SER A 23 -5.69 -0.28 3.34
C SER A 23 -5.08 0.93 2.62
N LYS A 24 -4.50 1.88 3.36
CA LYS A 24 -3.80 3.05 2.79
C LYS A 24 -2.66 2.69 1.82
N PHE A 25 -2.44 1.40 1.57
CA PHE A 25 -1.50 0.88 0.62
C PHE A 25 -2.02 1.04 -0.81
N ILE A 26 -1.28 1.81 -1.59
CA ILE A 26 -1.43 1.94 -3.04
C ILE A 26 -0.74 0.75 -3.68
N ALA A 27 -1.43 0.00 -4.56
CA ALA A 27 -0.83 -1.16 -5.21
C ALA A 27 0.30 -0.73 -6.17
N SER A 28 1.26 -1.61 -6.41
CA SER A 28 2.45 -1.29 -7.22
C SER A 28 2.11 -0.93 -8.68
N GLY A 29 0.98 -1.43 -9.19
CA GLY A 29 0.43 -1.08 -10.50
C GLY A 29 -0.26 0.28 -10.57
N ASP A 30 -0.65 0.85 -9.43
CA ASP A 30 -1.45 2.08 -9.36
C ASP A 30 -0.59 3.33 -9.40
N LYS A 31 -1.17 4.46 -9.80
CA LYS A 31 -0.48 5.75 -9.83
C LYS A 31 -0.22 6.26 -8.41
N PHE A 32 0.93 6.91 -8.21
CA PHE A 32 1.22 7.65 -6.97
C PHE A 32 0.74 9.09 -7.17
N PRO A 33 -0.38 9.51 -6.55
CA PRO A 33 -1.12 10.71 -6.95
C PRO A 33 -0.33 12.00 -6.77
N HIS A 34 0.56 12.07 -5.78
CA HIS A 34 1.40 13.23 -5.49
C HIS A 34 2.70 13.28 -6.29
N MET A 35 3.00 12.27 -7.11
CA MET A 35 4.31 12.09 -7.70
C MET A 35 4.25 12.06 -9.22
N GLN A 36 5.15 12.81 -9.87
CA GLN A 36 5.32 12.74 -11.33
C GLN A 36 5.70 11.33 -11.78
N LEU A 37 5.28 10.94 -13.00
CA LEU A 37 5.48 9.58 -13.53
C LEU A 37 6.95 9.12 -13.46
N ARG A 38 7.91 9.99 -13.79
CA ARG A 38 9.34 9.65 -13.77
C ARG A 38 9.83 9.34 -12.36
N ALA A 39 9.45 10.15 -11.37
CA ALA A 39 9.78 9.93 -9.97
C ALA A 39 9.11 8.66 -9.44
N ALA A 40 7.83 8.43 -9.79
CA ALA A 40 7.11 7.22 -9.40
C ALA A 40 7.74 5.94 -9.97
N LYS A 41 8.22 5.98 -11.23
CA LYS A 41 8.98 4.86 -11.83
C LYS A 41 10.31 4.62 -11.10
N ARG A 42 11.04 5.69 -10.75
CA ARG A 42 12.29 5.59 -9.98
C ARG A 42 12.06 4.95 -8.61
N LEU A 43 11.05 5.42 -7.87
CA LEU A 43 10.70 4.87 -6.56
C LEU A 43 10.34 3.38 -6.66
N ARG A 44 9.47 2.98 -7.60
CA ARG A 44 9.16 1.55 -7.80
C ARG A 44 10.39 0.69 -8.08
N SER A 45 11.33 1.20 -8.89
CA SER A 45 12.58 0.50 -9.18
C SER A 45 13.43 0.32 -7.91
N GLN A 46 13.52 1.35 -7.08
CA GLN A 46 14.22 1.29 -5.79
C GLN A 46 13.55 0.29 -4.85
N LEU A 47 12.23 0.33 -4.70
CA LEU A 47 11.50 -0.59 -3.83
C LEU A 47 11.65 -2.05 -4.28
N ASN A 48 11.60 -2.34 -5.58
CA ASN A 48 11.88 -3.69 -6.07
C ASN A 48 13.31 -4.15 -5.73
N LYS A 49 14.31 -3.26 -5.83
CA LYS A 49 15.68 -3.58 -5.40
C LYS A 49 15.75 -3.86 -3.91
N SER A 50 15.15 -3.00 -3.07
CA SER A 50 15.09 -3.18 -1.62
C SER A 50 14.34 -4.44 -1.22
N CYS A 51 13.27 -4.78 -1.95
CA CYS A 51 12.53 -6.03 -1.74
C CYS A 51 13.38 -7.27 -2.00
N GLY A 52 14.45 -7.15 -2.80
CA GLY A 52 15.27 -8.28 -3.23
C GLY A 52 14.73 -8.94 -4.49
N TYR A 53 14.40 -8.17 -5.54
CA TYR A 53 13.90 -8.70 -6.82
C TYR A 53 14.77 -9.82 -7.41
N SER A 54 16.09 -9.72 -7.31
CA SER A 54 17.02 -10.78 -7.71
C SER A 54 16.89 -12.09 -6.91
N ARG A 55 16.30 -12.03 -5.71
CA ARG A 55 16.01 -13.16 -4.82
C ARG A 55 14.56 -13.63 -4.90
N GLY A 56 13.82 -13.14 -5.90
CA GLY A 56 12.43 -13.53 -6.14
C GLY A 56 11.43 -12.85 -5.23
N PHE A 57 11.62 -11.58 -4.86
CA PHE A 57 10.65 -10.77 -4.11
C PHE A 57 10.33 -9.48 -4.87
N SER A 58 9.07 -9.09 -4.97
CA SER A 58 8.65 -7.85 -5.61
C SER A 58 7.94 -6.91 -4.64
N PHE A 59 8.05 -5.62 -4.93
CA PHE A 59 7.23 -4.59 -4.32
C PHE A 59 5.77 -4.73 -4.79
N VAL A 60 4.82 -4.71 -3.86
CA VAL A 60 3.40 -4.89 -4.17
C VAL A 60 2.51 -3.73 -3.73
N GLU A 61 2.85 -3.01 -2.67
CA GLU A 61 1.94 -2.08 -2.01
C GLU A 61 2.71 -1.02 -1.18
N ILE A 62 2.29 0.25 -1.20
CA ILE A 62 2.94 1.35 -0.45
C ILE A 62 1.93 2.22 0.30
N ASP A 63 2.16 2.45 1.60
CA ASP A 63 1.44 3.44 2.40
C ASP A 63 2.35 4.64 2.65
N PHE A 64 2.07 5.74 1.98
CA PHE A 64 2.83 6.98 2.13
C PHE A 64 2.58 7.66 3.47
N SER A 65 1.43 7.46 4.12
CA SER A 65 1.11 8.14 5.39
C SER A 65 1.95 7.62 6.56
N SER A 66 2.17 6.30 6.60
CA SER A 66 3.05 5.63 7.56
C SER A 66 4.46 5.38 7.01
N CYS A 67 4.73 5.83 5.80
CA CYS A 67 6.00 5.62 5.12
C CYS A 67 6.46 4.17 5.13
N ARG A 68 5.57 3.24 4.72
CA ARG A 68 5.86 1.80 4.66
C ARG A 68 5.57 1.23 3.29
N TYR A 69 6.26 0.17 2.93
CA TYR A 69 5.97 -0.62 1.73
C TYR A 69 5.95 -2.10 2.05
N LYS A 70 5.20 -2.85 1.25
CA LYS A 70 5.06 -4.30 1.34
C LYS A 70 5.78 -4.96 0.17
N CYS A 71 6.56 -5.97 0.50
CA CYS A 71 7.17 -6.89 -0.45
C CYS A 71 6.44 -8.23 -0.40
N ARG A 72 6.40 -8.93 -1.52
CA ARG A 72 5.87 -10.28 -1.64
C ARG A 72 6.85 -11.16 -2.41
N ARG A 73 7.04 -12.39 -1.95
CA ARG A 73 7.79 -13.40 -2.70
C ARG A 73 7.03 -13.76 -3.99
N ILE A 74 7.75 -13.81 -5.09
CA ILE A 74 7.25 -14.17 -6.43
C ILE A 74 7.10 -15.70 -6.48
N GLY A 75 5.95 -16.17 -6.97
CA GLY A 75 5.63 -17.60 -7.08
C GLY A 75 4.54 -18.05 -6.10
N ALA A 76 4.43 -19.36 -5.87
CA ALA A 76 3.33 -19.95 -5.11
C ALA A 76 3.35 -19.63 -3.60
N ASN A 77 4.52 -19.41 -3.01
CA ASN A 77 4.66 -19.06 -1.60
C ASN A 77 4.49 -17.56 -1.41
N GLN A 78 3.33 -17.12 -0.92
CA GLN A 78 2.98 -15.70 -0.71
C GLN A 78 3.55 -15.11 0.58
N VAL A 79 4.84 -15.34 0.87
CA VAL A 79 5.49 -14.71 2.02
C VAL A 79 5.56 -13.21 1.78
N THR A 80 5.05 -12.42 2.72
CA THR A 80 5.10 -10.96 2.70
C THR A 80 5.88 -10.42 3.88
N TYR A 81 6.56 -9.29 3.67
CA TYR A 81 7.08 -8.48 4.77
C TYR A 81 6.88 -7.01 4.48
N ILE A 82 6.93 -6.18 5.52
CA ILE A 82 6.70 -4.74 5.44
C ILE A 82 7.98 -4.01 5.84
N GLY A 83 8.54 -3.25 4.92
CA GLY A 83 9.71 -2.39 5.13
C GLY A 83 9.34 -0.92 5.33
N PRO A 84 10.20 -0.11 5.98
CA PRO A 84 10.07 1.34 6.03
C PRO A 84 10.60 1.98 4.74
N LEU A 85 9.95 3.04 4.25
CA LEU A 85 10.50 3.89 3.20
C LEU A 85 11.73 4.65 3.71
N ASP A 86 12.64 4.97 2.79
CA ASP A 86 13.82 5.78 3.11
C ASP A 86 13.40 7.18 3.56
N GLU A 87 14.11 7.73 4.54
CA GLU A 87 13.96 9.12 4.99
C GLU A 87 14.12 10.08 3.80
N GLY A 88 13.29 11.12 3.75
CA GLY A 88 13.25 12.07 2.62
C GLY A 88 12.46 11.59 1.40
N THR A 89 11.92 10.37 1.40
CA THR A 89 11.01 9.92 0.32
C THR A 89 9.79 10.82 0.25
N SER A 90 9.49 11.38 -0.93
CA SER A 90 8.31 12.22 -1.13
C SER A 90 7.02 11.41 -0.93
N CYS A 91 6.17 11.87 -0.02
CA CYS A 91 4.98 11.16 0.44
C CYS A 91 3.68 11.98 0.34
N GLY A 92 3.76 13.28 0.01
CA GLY A 92 2.59 14.12 -0.19
C GLY A 92 2.78 15.20 -1.26
N SER A 93 1.67 15.83 -1.66
CA SER A 93 1.60 16.76 -2.81
C SER A 93 2.19 18.14 -2.56
N GLN A 94 2.44 18.52 -1.30
CA GLN A 94 2.93 19.85 -0.90
C GLN A 94 4.38 19.80 -0.43
N GLY A 95 5.17 18.87 -0.97
CA GLY A 95 6.57 18.69 -0.58
C GLY A 95 6.78 17.87 0.68
N GLN A 96 5.74 17.24 1.23
CA GLN A 96 5.89 16.37 2.39
C GLN A 96 6.83 15.18 2.10
N LYS A 97 7.63 14.83 3.10
CA LYS A 97 8.62 13.75 3.04
C LYS A 97 8.48 12.80 4.22
N CYS A 98 8.97 11.58 4.01
CA CYS A 98 9.04 10.58 5.05
C CYS A 98 10.07 10.97 6.10
N GLN A 99 9.62 11.07 7.34
CA GLN A 99 10.46 11.29 8.51
C GLN A 99 10.00 10.40 9.66
N ARG A 100 10.89 9.56 10.20
CA ARG A 100 10.63 8.66 11.34
C ARG A 100 9.36 7.79 11.16
N GLY A 101 9.13 7.30 9.95
CA GLY A 101 7.95 6.48 9.63
C GLY A 101 6.63 7.25 9.54
N GLN A 102 6.68 8.55 9.30
CA GLN A 102 5.50 9.38 9.07
C GLN A 102 5.72 10.33 7.89
N CYS A 103 4.64 10.70 7.21
CA CYS A 103 4.67 11.75 6.19
C CYS A 103 4.46 13.12 6.82
N VAL A 104 5.50 13.96 6.80
CA VAL A 104 5.49 15.28 7.45
C VAL A 104 5.84 16.37 6.44
N ALA A 105 5.33 17.59 6.66
CA ALA A 105 5.77 18.76 5.89
C ALA A 105 7.23 19.08 6.23
N GLU A 106 8.02 19.49 5.24
CA GLU A 106 9.32 20.09 5.52
C GLU A 106 9.09 21.47 6.16
N GLU A 107 9.78 21.74 7.27
CA GLU A 107 9.85 23.06 7.91
C GLU A 107 10.77 24.02 7.14
#